data_AF-A0A379PIP6-F1
#
_entry.id   AF-A0A379PIP6-F1
#
_cell.length_a   1.000
_cell.length_b   1.000
_cell.length_c   1.000
_cell.angle_alpha   90.00
_cell.angle_beta   90.00
_cell.angle_gamma   90.00
#
_symmetry.space_group_name_H-M   'P 1'
#
loop_
_entity.id
_entity.type
_entity.pdbx_description
1 polymer ?
#
loop_
_entity_poly.entity_id
_entity_poly.type
_entity_poly.pdbx_seq_one_letter_code
_entity_poly.pdbx_strand_id
1 'polypeptide(L)'
;MLRPELTPEDRNWLAEQAEALRLSCDFMLHDLFHQDSPGFTARAAIVPIWVDGRYVPAGSVLMQIEQSVPYSQIFEQWGARVYEDVERTCRRLSAQDARVLIVTAGFHKVTEAEIFDAADEAVQEAWSDLYGDPDDSSDDEVE
;
A
#
# COMPACT_ATOMS: atom_id res chain seq x y z
N MET A 1 -38.52 30.11 -4.72
CA MET A 1 -37.88 29.33 -3.64
C MET A 1 -36.53 29.98 -3.35
N LEU A 2 -36.33 30.53 -2.15
CA LEU A 2 -35.03 31.01 -1.71
C LEU A 2 -34.12 29.78 -1.57
N ARG A 3 -32.95 29.79 -2.23
CA ARG A 3 -31.94 28.75 -2.00
C ARG A 3 -31.50 28.87 -0.54
N PRO A 4 -31.47 27.77 0.24
CA PRO A 4 -30.89 27.82 1.57
C PRO A 4 -29.46 28.33 1.46
N GLU A 5 -29.11 29.33 2.26
CA GLU A 5 -27.74 29.85 2.32
C GLU A 5 -26.84 28.77 2.91
N LEU A 6 -25.71 28.49 2.25
CA LEU A 6 -24.72 27.53 2.73
C LEU A 6 -24.18 27.97 4.10
N THR A 7 -24.27 27.08 5.07
CA THR A 7 -23.71 27.28 6.41
C THR A 7 -22.17 27.34 6.34
N PRO A 8 -21.50 27.85 7.39
CA PRO A 8 -20.04 27.76 7.47
C PRO A 8 -19.52 26.32 7.40
N GLU A 9 -20.26 25.36 7.95
CA GLU A 9 -19.91 23.93 7.91
C GLU A 9 -19.98 23.38 6.49
N ASP A 10 -21.05 23.69 5.75
CA ASP A 10 -21.19 23.29 4.34
C ASP A 10 -20.04 23.83 3.48
N ARG A 11 -19.61 25.07 3.75
CA ARG A 11 -18.50 25.71 3.03
C ARG A 11 -17.17 25.02 3.31
N ASN A 12 -16.91 24.67 4.57
CA ASN A 12 -15.70 23.95 4.95
C ASN A 12 -15.68 22.56 4.33
N TRP A 13 -16.80 21.83 4.42
CA TRP A 13 -16.94 20.53 3.80
C TRP A 13 -16.69 20.61 2.29
N LEU A 14 -17.33 21.56 1.58
CA LEU A 14 -17.10 21.76 0.14
C LEU A 14 -15.64 22.10 -0.20
N ALA A 15 -14.96 22.88 0.65
CA ALA A 15 -13.55 23.19 0.47
C ALA A 15 -12.66 21.94 0.59
N GLU A 16 -12.93 21.07 1.56
CA GLU A 16 -12.24 19.78 1.70
C GLU A 16 -12.49 18.87 0.49
N GLN A 17 -13.74 18.80 0.00
CA GLN A 17 -14.09 18.03 -1.20
C GLN A 17 -13.36 18.56 -2.44
N ALA A 18 -13.33 19.89 -2.60
CA ALA A 18 -12.66 20.53 -3.73
C ALA A 18 -11.14 20.28 -3.71
N GLU A 19 -10.52 20.33 -2.54
CA GLU A 19 -9.09 20.07 -2.38
C GLU A 19 -8.75 18.59 -2.62
N ALA A 20 -9.56 17.66 -2.11
CA ALA A 20 -9.40 16.23 -2.39
C ALA A 20 -9.50 15.93 -3.89
N LEU A 21 -10.49 16.51 -4.58
CA LEU A 21 -10.64 16.37 -6.01
C LEU A 21 -9.43 16.95 -6.76
N ARG A 22 -8.95 18.13 -6.37
CA ARG A 22 -7.78 18.78 -6.99
C ARG A 22 -6.55 17.88 -6.88
N LEU A 23 -6.22 17.41 -5.68
CA LEU A 23 -5.06 16.53 -5.43
C LEU A 23 -5.18 15.21 -6.19
N SER A 24 -6.39 14.65 -6.27
CA SER A 24 -6.62 13.40 -6.97
C SER A 24 -6.47 13.56 -8.50
N CYS A 25 -6.96 14.67 -9.07
CA CYS A 25 -6.73 15.02 -10.47
C CYS A 25 -5.25 15.27 -10.79
N ASP A 26 -4.56 16.02 -9.92
CA ASP A 26 -3.12 16.26 -10.07
C ASP A 26 -2.33 14.94 -10.04
N PHE A 27 -2.71 14.01 -9.16
CA PHE A 27 -2.13 12.68 -9.11
C PHE A 27 -2.41 11.86 -10.37
N MET A 28 -3.65 11.82 -10.87
CA MET A 28 -3.99 11.07 -12.10
C MET A 28 -3.16 11.54 -13.30
N LEU A 29 -3.02 12.86 -13.47
CA LEU A 29 -2.18 13.41 -14.54
C LEU A 29 -0.71 13.02 -14.34
N HIS A 30 -0.26 13.01 -13.10
CA HIS A 30 1.10 12.62 -12.78
C HIS A 30 1.34 11.12 -13.01
N ASP A 31 0.41 10.24 -12.62
CA ASP A 31 0.47 8.79 -12.86
C ASP A 31 0.54 8.49 -14.36
N LEU A 32 -0.23 9.24 -15.17
CA LEU A 32 -0.27 9.04 -16.62
C LEU A 32 1.03 9.44 -17.33
N PHE A 33 1.69 10.52 -16.90
CA PHE A 33 2.82 11.10 -17.62
C PHE A 33 4.18 10.95 -16.94
N HIS A 34 4.21 10.63 -15.64
CA HIS A 34 5.39 10.74 -14.80
C HIS A 34 5.49 9.63 -13.74
N GLN A 35 5.01 8.41 -14.05
CA GLN A 35 5.05 7.25 -13.13
C GLN A 35 6.46 6.91 -12.60
N ASP A 36 7.51 7.27 -13.34
CA ASP A 36 8.91 7.00 -12.98
C ASP A 36 9.62 8.19 -12.31
N SER A 37 8.89 9.27 -11.99
CA SER A 37 9.53 10.42 -11.37
C SER A 37 9.98 10.09 -9.95
N PRO A 38 11.11 10.66 -9.50
CA PRO A 38 11.44 10.69 -8.08
C PRO A 38 10.29 11.27 -7.26
N GLY A 39 9.99 10.68 -6.11
CA GLY A 39 8.96 11.15 -5.20
C GLY A 39 7.51 10.83 -5.63
N PHE A 40 7.30 9.97 -6.63
CA PHE A 40 5.94 9.57 -7.04
C PHE A 40 5.13 8.95 -5.89
N THR A 41 5.75 8.08 -5.09
CA THR A 41 5.17 7.48 -3.87
C THR A 41 4.83 8.54 -2.82
N ALA A 42 5.71 9.51 -2.60
CA ALA A 42 5.49 10.62 -1.66
C ALA A 42 4.35 11.54 -2.11
N ARG A 43 4.21 11.77 -3.42
CA ARG A 43 3.06 12.50 -3.98
C ARG A 43 1.77 11.71 -3.79
N ALA A 44 1.76 10.40 -4.03
CA ALA A 44 0.59 9.57 -3.78
C ALA A 44 0.17 9.60 -2.29
N ALA A 45 1.14 9.56 -1.37
CA ALA A 45 0.89 9.52 0.06
C ALA A 45 0.07 10.70 0.62
N ILE A 46 0.12 11.87 -0.03
CA ILE A 46 -0.66 13.05 0.38
C ILE A 46 -2.05 13.11 -0.26
N VAL A 47 -2.34 12.27 -1.26
CA VAL A 47 -3.63 12.27 -1.95
C VAL A 47 -4.70 11.73 -1.00
N PRO A 48 -5.81 12.46 -0.79
CA PRO A 48 -6.90 11.96 0.02
C PRO A 48 -7.68 10.88 -0.72
N ILE A 49 -7.91 9.75 -0.05
CA ILE A 49 -8.76 8.65 -0.52
C ILE A 49 -10.02 8.55 0.33
N TRP A 50 -11.13 8.13 -0.26
CA TRP A 50 -12.40 8.01 0.45
C TRP A 50 -12.50 6.70 1.24
N VAL A 51 -12.42 6.79 2.57
CA VAL A 51 -12.46 5.63 3.48
C VAL A 51 -13.41 5.94 4.63
N ASP A 52 -14.31 5.00 4.92
CA ASP A 52 -15.26 5.07 6.05
C ASP A 52 -16.02 6.40 6.15
N GLY A 53 -16.42 6.94 5.00
CA GLY A 53 -17.27 8.13 4.91
C GLY A 53 -16.53 9.48 4.99
N ARG A 54 -15.20 9.49 4.87
CA ARG A 54 -14.40 10.71 4.81
C ARG A 54 -13.17 10.57 3.94
N TYR A 55 -12.60 11.70 3.52
CA TYR A 55 -11.30 11.73 2.88
C TYR A 55 -10.17 11.65 3.90
N VAL A 56 -9.22 10.74 3.66
CA VAL A 56 -8.03 10.53 4.51
C VAL A 56 -6.81 10.44 3.60
N PRO A 57 -5.67 11.08 3.94
CA PRO A 57 -4.44 10.91 3.16
C PRO A 57 -4.06 9.43 3.03
N ALA A 58 -3.73 8.97 1.82
CA ALA A 58 -3.39 7.58 1.56
C ALA A 58 -2.21 7.10 2.42
N GLY A 59 -1.23 7.97 2.71
CA GLY A 59 -0.11 7.63 3.60
C GLY A 59 -0.55 7.33 5.04
N SER A 60 -1.60 7.99 5.53
CA SER A 60 -2.17 7.67 6.85
C SER A 60 -2.90 6.33 6.85
N VAL A 61 -3.53 5.97 5.74
CA VAL A 61 -4.18 4.66 5.58
C VAL A 61 -3.12 3.54 5.50
N LEU A 62 -2.06 3.75 4.72
CA LEU A 62 -0.92 2.82 4.67
C LEU A 62 -0.29 2.61 6.06
N MET A 63 -0.03 3.69 6.79
CA MET A 63 0.54 3.60 8.14
C MET A 63 -0.34 2.78 9.10
N GLN A 64 -1.67 2.87 8.98
CA GLN A 64 -2.59 2.05 9.77
C GLN A 64 -2.52 0.57 9.38
N ILE A 65 -2.40 0.28 8.08
CA ILE A 65 -2.21 -1.09 7.58
C ILE A 65 -0.91 -1.67 8.13
N GLU A 66 0.21 -0.96 7.96
CA GLU A 66 1.54 -1.38 8.44
C GLU A 66 1.57 -1.67 9.94
N GLN A 67 0.84 -0.88 10.74
CA GLN A 67 0.70 -1.08 12.19
C GLN A 67 -0.19 -2.27 12.58
N SER A 68 -1.09 -2.69 11.70
CA SER A 68 -2.01 -3.82 11.94
C SER A 68 -1.42 -5.17 11.53
N VAL A 69 -0.44 -5.17 10.63
CA VAL A 69 0.22 -6.36 10.13
C VAL A 69 1.09 -7.01 11.23
N PRO A 70 1.01 -8.34 11.42
CA PRO A 70 1.86 -9.04 12.37
C PRO A 70 3.35 -8.83 12.08
N TYR A 71 4.10 -8.51 13.13
CA TYR A 71 5.56 -8.39 13.07
C TYR A 71 6.22 -9.61 12.42
N SER A 72 7.29 -9.36 11.67
CA SER A 72 8.19 -10.36 11.12
C SER A 72 9.62 -9.85 11.24
N GLN A 73 10.56 -10.78 11.48
CA GLN A 73 12.00 -10.49 11.39
C GLN A 73 12.49 -10.48 9.94
N ILE A 74 11.75 -11.12 9.02
CA ILE A 74 12.02 -11.17 7.59
C ILE A 74 11.22 -10.07 6.91
N PHE A 75 11.91 -9.14 6.25
CA PHE A 75 11.30 -7.95 5.67
C PHE A 75 10.37 -8.29 4.51
N GLU A 76 10.75 -9.22 3.65
CA GLU A 76 10.00 -9.67 2.47
C GLU A 76 8.68 -10.32 2.91
N GLN A 77 8.72 -11.16 3.95
CA GLN A 77 7.52 -11.74 4.57
C GLN A 77 6.61 -10.65 5.17
N TRP A 78 7.17 -9.64 5.83
CA TRP A 78 6.38 -8.50 6.32
C TRP A 78 5.74 -7.73 5.15
N GLY A 79 6.51 -7.48 4.09
CA GLY A 79 6.07 -6.78 2.89
C GLY A 79 4.92 -7.50 2.19
N ALA A 80 4.97 -8.83 2.08
CA ALA A 80 3.88 -9.65 1.53
C ALA A 80 2.59 -9.52 2.37
N ARG A 81 2.69 -9.51 3.70
CA ARG A 81 1.51 -9.29 4.57
C ARG A 81 0.94 -7.88 4.42
N VAL A 82 1.80 -6.86 4.30
CA VAL A 82 1.35 -5.49 4.01
C VAL A 82 0.65 -5.43 2.65
N TYR A 83 1.18 -6.10 1.63
CA TYR A 83 0.55 -6.20 0.33
C TYR A 83 -0.86 -6.80 0.40
N GLU A 84 -1.03 -7.92 1.08
CA GLU A 84 -2.36 -8.56 1.26
C GLU A 84 -3.38 -7.62 1.91
N ASP A 85 -2.98 -6.86 2.93
CA ASP A 85 -3.86 -5.93 3.63
C ASP A 85 -4.15 -4.67 2.79
N VAL A 86 -3.19 -4.20 1.99
CA VAL A 86 -3.39 -3.15 0.99
C VAL A 86 -4.38 -3.60 -0.08
N GLU A 87 -4.20 -4.81 -0.62
CA GLU A 87 -5.06 -5.38 -1.66
C GLU A 87 -6.49 -5.58 -1.13
N ARG A 88 -6.64 -6.11 0.10
CA ARG A 88 -7.93 -6.22 0.79
C ARG A 88 -8.61 -4.87 0.99
N THR A 89 -7.84 -3.83 1.35
CA THR A 89 -8.36 -2.47 1.50
C THR A 89 -8.81 -1.92 0.15
N CYS A 90 -8.02 -2.10 -0.91
CA CYS A 90 -8.32 -1.63 -2.26
C CYS A 90 -9.64 -2.18 -2.82
N ARG A 91 -10.02 -3.41 -2.47
CA ARG A 91 -11.31 -4.02 -2.88
C ARG A 91 -12.55 -3.22 -2.43
N ARG A 92 -12.40 -2.34 -1.45
CA ARG A 92 -13.48 -1.50 -0.90
C ARG A 92 -13.43 -0.06 -1.41
N LEU A 93 -12.42 0.29 -2.20
CA LEU A 93 -12.17 1.63 -2.69
C LEU A 93 -12.66 1.79 -4.13
N SER A 94 -12.75 3.04 -4.59
CA SER A 94 -12.83 3.32 -6.02
C SER A 94 -11.54 2.88 -6.72
N ALA A 95 -11.59 2.62 -8.04
CA ALA A 95 -10.39 2.25 -8.79
C ALA A 95 -9.27 3.30 -8.70
N GLN A 96 -9.65 4.59 -8.64
CA GLN A 96 -8.72 5.70 -8.50
C GLN A 96 -8.07 5.73 -7.11
N ASP A 97 -8.87 5.59 -6.05
CA ASP A 97 -8.36 5.55 -4.68
C ASP A 97 -7.48 4.31 -4.43
N ALA A 98 -7.87 3.16 -5.00
CA ALA A 98 -7.07 1.94 -4.97
C ALA A 98 -5.71 2.14 -5.66
N ARG A 99 -5.69 2.78 -6.84
CA ARG A 99 -4.44 3.11 -7.54
C ARG A 99 -3.54 4.01 -6.69
N VAL A 100 -4.10 5.04 -6.06
CA VAL A 100 -3.37 5.91 -5.13
C VAL A 100 -2.74 5.08 -4.02
N LEU A 101 -3.52 4.24 -3.34
CA LEU A 101 -3.02 3.44 -2.22
C LEU A 101 -1.93 2.44 -2.63
N ILE A 102 -2.07 1.77 -3.78
CA ILE A 102 -1.04 0.86 -4.33
C ILE A 102 0.26 1.60 -4.63
N VAL A 103 0.18 2.81 -5.20
CA VAL A 103 1.36 3.64 -5.46
C VAL A 103 1.97 4.12 -4.15
N THR A 104 1.16 4.57 -3.18
CA THR A 104 1.62 4.96 -1.85
C THR A 104 2.39 3.83 -1.16
N ALA A 105 1.88 2.60 -1.26
CA ALA A 105 2.51 1.39 -0.70
C ALA A 105 3.76 0.92 -1.48
N GLY A 106 4.07 1.53 -2.63
CA GLY A 106 5.22 1.14 -3.44
C GLY A 106 5.02 -0.10 -4.32
N PHE A 107 3.85 -0.74 -4.28
CA PHE A 107 3.59 -1.98 -5.02
C PHE A 107 3.22 -1.79 -6.50
N HIS A 108 3.10 -0.55 -6.98
CA HIS A 108 2.69 -0.22 -8.35
C HIS A 108 3.61 -0.72 -9.49
N LYS A 109 4.79 -1.26 -9.17
CA LYS A 109 5.79 -1.75 -10.14
C LYS A 109 6.13 -3.23 -10.00
N VAL A 110 5.53 -3.91 -9.03
CA VAL A 110 5.79 -5.32 -8.74
C VAL A 110 4.48 -6.09 -8.87
N THR A 111 4.59 -7.33 -9.34
CA THR A 111 3.47 -8.26 -9.42
C THR A 111 3.28 -8.97 -8.09
N GLU A 112 2.07 -9.52 -7.91
CA GLU A 112 1.76 -10.37 -6.75
C GLU A 112 2.74 -11.54 -6.64
N ALA A 113 3.03 -12.21 -7.76
CA ALA A 113 3.98 -13.32 -7.81
C ALA A 113 5.39 -12.91 -7.32
N GLU A 114 5.93 -11.80 -7.83
CA GLU A 114 7.25 -11.30 -7.41
C GLU A 114 7.31 -11.00 -5.90
N ILE A 115 6.21 -10.54 -5.30
CA ILE A 115 6.16 -10.27 -3.86
C ILE A 115 6.18 -11.56 -3.05
N PHE A 116 5.35 -12.54 -3.42
CA PHE A 116 5.27 -13.80 -2.69
C PHE A 116 6.48 -14.70 -2.92
N ASP A 117 7.03 -14.74 -4.14
CA ASP A 117 8.25 -15.47 -4.44
C ASP A 117 9.42 -14.94 -3.60
N ALA A 118 9.58 -13.60 -3.52
CA ALA A 118 10.62 -13.00 -2.68
C ALA A 118 10.43 -13.28 -1.18
N ALA A 119 9.18 -13.34 -0.71
CA ALA A 119 8.88 -13.69 0.68
C ALA A 119 9.21 -15.17 0.99
N ASP A 120 8.86 -16.08 0.08
CA ASP A 120 9.13 -17.51 0.23
C ASP A 120 10.64 -17.79 0.15
N GLU A 121 11.36 -17.17 -0.78
CA GLU A 121 12.82 -17.26 -0.89
C GLU A 121 13.50 -16.79 0.40
N ALA A 122 13.11 -15.63 0.93
CA ALA A 122 13.71 -15.08 2.16
C ALA A 122 13.41 -15.94 3.40
N VAL A 123 12.22 -16.55 3.48
CA VAL A 123 11.87 -17.50 4.55
C VAL A 123 12.70 -18.78 4.43
N GLN A 124 12.88 -19.29 3.22
CA GLN A 124 13.69 -20.48 2.97
C GLN A 124 15.17 -20.24 3.27
N GLU A 125 15.72 -19.08 2.90
CA GLU A 125 17.10 -18.68 3.24
C GLU A 125 17.27 -18.60 4.76
N ALA A 126 16.38 -17.91 5.46
CA ALA A 126 16.42 -17.82 6.92
C ALA A 126 16.28 -19.18 7.62
N TRP A 127 15.49 -20.09 7.05
CA TRP A 127 15.37 -21.46 7.56
C TRP A 127 16.68 -22.24 7.39
N SER A 128 17.28 -22.16 6.20
CA SER A 128 18.52 -22.86 5.86
C SER A 128 19.69 -22.35 6.70
N ASP A 129 19.76 -21.05 6.99
CA ASP A 129 20.75 -20.46 7.89
C ASP A 129 20.63 -20.97 9.34
N LEU A 130 19.42 -21.28 9.79
CA LEU A 130 19.16 -21.73 11.17
C LEU A 130 19.33 -23.24 11.36
N TYR A 131 18.98 -24.03 10.35
CA TYR A 131 18.85 -25.49 10.49
C TYR A 131 19.72 -26.28 9.50
N GLY A 132 20.44 -25.60 8.60
CA GLY A 132 21.15 -26.21 7.49
C GLY A 132 20.24 -26.56 6.31
N ASP A 133 20.86 -26.81 5.16
CA ASP A 133 20.14 -27.30 4.00
C ASP A 133 19.65 -28.74 4.26
N PRO A 134 18.41 -29.09 3.87
CA PRO A 134 17.89 -30.45 4.08
C PRO A 134 18.74 -31.54 3.39
N ASP A 135 19.52 -31.17 2.37
CA ASP A 135 20.38 -32.08 1.60
C ASP A 135 21.78 -32.32 2.21
N ASP A 136 22.13 -31.69 3.35
CA ASP A 136 23.44 -31.91 4.01
C ASP A 136 23.42 -33.05 5.04
N SER A 137 22.33 -33.82 5.11
CA SER A 137 22.26 -35.08 5.84
C SER A 137 22.77 -36.26 4.98
N SER A 138 24.00 -36.14 4.48
CA SER A 138 24.68 -37.26 3.84
C SER A 138 25.27 -38.21 4.87
N ASP A 139 24.69 -39.41 4.92
CA ASP A 139 25.23 -40.69 5.38
C ASP A 139 26.68 -40.69 5.89
N ASP A 140 26.88 -40.55 7.21
CA ASP A 140 28.03 -41.19 7.87
C ASP A 140 27.64 -42.66 8.11
N GLU A 141 27.95 -43.50 7.12
CA GLU A 141 27.95 -44.95 7.23
C GLU A 141 28.81 -45.38 8.44
N VAL A 142 28.19 -46.05 9.40
CA VAL A 142 28.90 -46.72 10.50
C VAL A 142 29.54 -47.99 9.95
N GLU A 143 30.88 -48.01 9.87
CA GLU A 143 31.72 -49.20 9.62
C GLU A 143 31.53 -50.31 10.67
#